data_AF-A0A7C4LPC3-F1
#
_entry.id   AF-A0A7C4LPC3-F1
#
_cell.length_a   1.000
_cell.length_b   1.000
_cell.length_c   1.000
_cell.angle_alpha   90.00
_cell.angle_beta   90.00
_cell.angle_gamma   90.00
#
_symmetry.space_group_name_H-M   'P 1'
#
loop_
_entity.id
_entity.type
_entity.pdbx_description
1 polymer ?
#
loop_
_entity_poly.entity_id
_entity_poly.type
_entity_poly.pdbx_seq_one_letter_code
_entity_poly.pdbx_strand_id
1 'polypeptide(L)'
;MQPPANAPVTANVTFRLREFNVPLVRDAIVLGRRAKVGCVAMRKALMLLHDESFEHLELDDEVVNDVLVRTAVLKRIPLDNLIHMVLKCVKPWMSDDEILSLQIDVELTVSATN
;
A
#
# COMPACT_ATOMS: atom_id res chain seq x y z
N MET A 1 -5.99 -37.09 59.43
CA MET A 1 -5.79 -36.99 57.98
C MET A 1 -6.58 -35.79 57.48
N GLN A 2 -5.94 -34.86 56.75
CA GLN A 2 -6.57 -33.67 56.15
C GLN A 2 -7.54 -34.04 55.03
N PRO A 3 -8.57 -33.20 54.74
CA PRO A 3 -9.44 -33.39 53.59
C PRO A 3 -8.64 -33.15 52.28
N PRO A 4 -8.93 -33.87 51.18
CA PRO A 4 -8.29 -33.61 49.90
C PRO A 4 -8.63 -32.20 49.42
N ALA A 5 -7.59 -31.41 49.19
CA ALA A 5 -7.64 -30.09 48.59
C ALA A 5 -8.06 -30.17 47.11
N ASN A 6 -8.80 -29.15 46.66
CA ASN A 6 -9.18 -28.84 45.28
C ASN A 6 -10.21 -29.74 44.59
N ALA A 7 -11.48 -29.40 44.78
CA ALA A 7 -12.47 -29.61 43.72
C ALA A 7 -12.16 -28.64 42.55
N PRO A 8 -12.30 -29.09 41.29
CA PRO A 8 -11.85 -28.34 40.12
C PRO A 8 -12.65 -27.06 39.89
N VAL A 9 -11.96 -25.94 39.65
CA VAL A 9 -12.56 -24.70 39.14
C VAL A 9 -12.59 -24.78 37.62
N THR A 10 -13.78 -24.88 37.05
CA THR A 10 -13.98 -24.93 35.60
C THR A 10 -14.15 -23.52 35.04
N ALA A 11 -13.14 -23.00 34.36
CA ALA A 11 -13.22 -21.73 33.65
C ALA A 11 -13.38 -21.97 32.14
N ASN A 12 -14.46 -21.46 31.56
CA ASN A 12 -14.66 -21.46 30.11
C ASN A 12 -14.10 -20.16 29.52
N VAL A 13 -13.02 -20.25 28.75
CA VAL A 13 -12.42 -19.10 28.06
C VAL A 13 -12.67 -19.24 26.57
N THR A 14 -13.42 -18.30 26.00
CA THR A 14 -13.67 -18.24 24.55
C THR A 14 -12.78 -17.17 23.93
N PHE A 15 -11.81 -17.58 23.12
CA PHE A 15 -10.99 -16.67 22.33
C PHE A 15 -11.64 -16.40 20.99
N ARG A 16 -11.74 -15.13 20.61
CA ARG A 16 -12.06 -14.71 19.24
C ARG A 16 -10.87 -13.95 18.71
N LEU A 17 -10.10 -14.60 17.85
CA LEU A 17 -9.03 -13.98 17.08
C LEU A 17 -9.61 -13.49 15.75
N ARG A 18 -9.16 -12.32 15.32
CA ARG A 18 -9.30 -11.86 13.94
C ARG A 18 -7.90 -11.60 13.40
N GLU A 19 -7.78 -11.77 12.09
CA GLU A 19 -6.56 -11.48 11.36
C GLU A 19 -6.20 -9.99 11.45
N PHE A 20 -4.91 -9.72 11.54
CA PHE A 20 -4.29 -8.41 11.63
C PHE A 20 -4.21 -7.79 10.23
N ASN A 21 -4.82 -6.61 10.00
CA ASN A 21 -4.92 -6.03 8.65
C ASN A 21 -3.64 -5.28 8.23
N VAL A 22 -2.93 -5.84 7.27
CA VAL A 22 -1.85 -5.26 6.47
C VAL A 22 -2.19 -5.60 5.01
N PRO A 23 -2.10 -4.69 4.01
CA PRO A 23 -1.38 -3.41 3.98
C PRO A 23 -2.22 -2.18 3.59
N LEU A 24 -1.81 -0.99 4.04
CA LEU A 24 -2.41 0.32 3.66
C LEU A 24 -2.31 0.63 2.16
N VAL A 25 -1.42 -0.04 1.43
CA VAL A 25 -1.06 0.28 0.05
C VAL A 25 -0.89 -0.99 -0.77
N ARG A 26 -1.64 -1.09 -1.86
CA ARG A 26 -1.58 -2.25 -2.74
C ARG A 26 -0.55 -2.08 -3.85
N ASP A 27 -0.58 -0.99 -4.60
CA ASP A 27 0.23 -0.89 -5.82
C ASP A 27 1.15 0.33 -5.83
N ALA A 28 0.62 1.51 -5.54
CA ALA A 28 1.41 2.73 -5.49
C ALA A 28 0.89 3.74 -4.46
N ILE A 29 1.76 4.67 -4.06
CA ILE A 29 1.42 5.89 -3.33
C ILE A 29 1.84 7.07 -4.19
N VAL A 30 0.96 8.06 -4.30
CA VAL A 30 1.25 9.37 -4.89
C VAL A 30 1.34 10.38 -3.75
N LEU A 31 2.48 11.08 -3.65
CA LEU A 31 2.75 12.07 -2.62
C LEU A 31 2.73 13.48 -3.22
N GLY A 32 1.97 14.35 -2.58
CA GLY A 32 1.93 15.76 -2.92
C GLY A 32 3.22 16.47 -2.52
N ARG A 33 3.55 17.55 -3.23
CA ARG A 33 4.76 18.35 -3.01
C ARG A 33 4.90 18.95 -1.61
N ARG A 34 3.78 19.19 -0.94
CA ARG A 34 3.68 19.68 0.44
C ARG A 34 3.12 18.65 1.41
N ALA A 35 3.10 17.37 1.03
CA ALA A 35 2.60 16.30 1.88
C ALA A 35 3.34 16.28 3.23
N LYS A 36 2.58 16.12 4.32
CA LYS A 36 3.12 16.14 5.70
C LYS A 36 4.11 15.01 5.98
N VAL A 37 4.03 13.93 5.22
CA VAL A 37 4.94 12.79 5.29
C VAL A 37 5.62 12.66 3.93
N GLY A 38 6.93 12.87 3.89
CA GLY A 38 7.69 12.78 2.65
C GLY A 38 8.06 11.35 2.26
N CYS A 39 8.60 11.19 1.04
CA CYS A 39 8.96 9.91 0.43
C CYS A 39 9.80 9.01 1.34
N VAL A 40 10.82 9.55 2.02
CA VAL A 40 11.73 8.76 2.89
C VAL A 40 10.98 8.09 4.04
N ALA A 41 10.09 8.82 4.72
CA ALA A 41 9.33 8.27 5.84
C ALA A 41 8.32 7.24 5.34
N MET A 42 7.66 7.52 4.22
CA MET A 42 6.67 6.62 3.64
C MET A 42 7.30 5.31 3.14
N ARG A 43 8.44 5.39 2.46
CA ARG A 43 9.21 4.23 2.02
C ARG A 43 9.60 3.33 3.19
N LYS A 44 10.06 3.90 4.31
CA LYS A 44 10.37 3.13 5.53
C LYS A 44 9.13 2.42 6.08
N ALA A 45 7.98 3.09 6.12
CA ALA A 45 6.74 2.47 6.55
C ALA A 45 6.35 1.30 5.63
N LEU A 46 6.43 1.47 4.31
CA LEU A 46 6.14 0.41 3.35
C LEU A 46 7.09 -0.79 3.50
N MET A 47 8.39 -0.56 3.71
CA MET A 47 9.38 -1.63 3.92
C MET A 47 9.13 -2.45 5.20
N LEU A 48 8.42 -1.90 6.20
CA LEU A 48 8.04 -2.63 7.41
C LEU A 48 6.75 -3.44 7.23
N LEU A 49 5.92 -3.06 6.26
CA LEU A 49 4.60 -3.63 6.00
C LEU A 49 4.59 -4.61 4.83
N HIS A 50 5.62 -4.58 3.98
CA HIS A 50 5.71 -5.38 2.77
C HIS A 50 7.10 -5.97 2.59
N ASP A 51 7.14 -7.23 2.18
CA ASP A 51 8.38 -7.91 1.76
C ASP A 51 8.83 -7.49 0.34
N GLU A 52 8.03 -6.70 -0.37
CA GLU A 52 8.27 -6.33 -1.76
C GLU A 52 8.94 -4.95 -1.92
N SER A 53 9.76 -4.81 -2.96
CA SER A 53 10.45 -3.56 -3.27
C SER A 53 9.54 -2.54 -3.94
N PHE A 54 9.63 -1.30 -3.45
CA PHE A 54 9.01 -0.12 -4.06
C PHE A 54 10.07 0.72 -4.77
N GLU A 55 9.81 1.07 -6.02
CA GLU A 55 10.56 2.05 -6.78
C GLU A 55 10.11 3.47 -6.42
N HIS A 56 11.06 4.40 -6.39
CA HIS A 56 10.81 5.83 -6.16
C HIS A 56 10.88 6.54 -7.51
N LEU A 57 9.81 7.21 -7.87
CA LEU A 57 9.75 8.11 -9.00
C LEU A 57 9.66 9.53 -8.45
N GLU A 58 10.66 10.35 -8.76
CA GLU A 58 10.61 11.79 -8.50
C GLU A 58 9.99 12.49 -9.72
N LEU A 59 9.04 13.38 -9.47
CA LEU A 59 8.25 14.07 -10.48
C LEU A 59 8.50 15.57 -10.38
N ASP A 60 8.83 16.19 -11.50
CA ASP A 60 8.90 17.65 -11.59
C ASP A 60 7.51 18.23 -11.91
N ASP A 61 6.61 18.22 -10.92
CA ASP A 61 5.26 18.76 -11.05
C ASP A 61 4.84 19.62 -9.85
N GLU A 62 4.05 20.67 -10.07
CA GLU A 62 3.66 21.63 -9.04
C GLU A 62 2.83 21.03 -7.89
N VAL A 63 2.08 19.95 -8.15
CA VAL A 63 1.21 19.28 -7.17
C VAL A 63 1.83 17.97 -6.70
N VAL A 64 2.28 17.13 -7.63
CA VAL A 64 2.80 15.79 -7.32
C VAL A 64 4.33 15.82 -7.29
N ASN A 65 4.93 15.30 -6.22
CA ASN A 65 6.40 15.30 -6.06
C ASN A 65 7.00 13.91 -6.16
N ASP A 66 6.39 12.93 -5.51
CA ASP A 66 6.93 11.56 -5.48
C ASP A 66 5.84 10.54 -5.76
N VAL A 67 6.22 9.47 -6.45
CA VAL A 67 5.42 8.25 -6.52
C VAL A 67 6.25 7.09 -6.02
N LEU A 68 5.72 6.35 -5.05
CA LEU A 68 6.26 5.08 -4.61
C LEU A 68 5.43 3.96 -5.24
N VAL A 69 6.02 3.17 -6.12
CA VAL A 69 5.29 2.11 -6.84
C VAL A 69 5.95 0.76 -6.63
N ARG A 70 5.15 -0.27 -6.40
CA ARG A 70 5.62 -1.66 -6.31
C ARG A 70 6.30 -2.05 -7.61
N THR A 71 7.51 -2.60 -7.52
CA THR A 71 8.32 -2.96 -8.69
C THR A 71 7.59 -3.91 -9.65
N ALA A 72 6.69 -4.76 -9.12
CA ALA A 72 5.87 -5.67 -9.92
C ALA A 72 4.90 -4.97 -10.90
N VAL A 73 4.44 -3.75 -10.59
CA VAL A 73 3.59 -2.95 -11.49
C VAL A 73 4.39 -2.52 -12.71
N LEU A 74 5.64 -2.08 -12.50
CA LEU A 74 6.52 -1.59 -13.56
C LEU A 74 6.95 -2.69 -14.55
N LYS A 75 6.79 -3.96 -14.19
CA LYS A 75 6.98 -5.10 -15.12
C LYS A 75 5.87 -5.21 -16.18
N ARG A 76 4.71 -4.60 -15.92
CA ARG A 76 3.52 -4.66 -16.80
C ARG A 76 3.24 -3.33 -17.47
N ILE A 77 3.55 -2.23 -16.79
CA ILE A 77 3.29 -0.86 -17.25
C ILE A 77 4.62 -0.13 -17.37
N PRO A 78 4.99 0.38 -18.55
CA PRO A 78 6.18 1.22 -18.70
C PRO A 78 6.16 2.43 -17.76
N LEU A 79 7.33 2.81 -17.25
CA LEU A 79 7.50 3.91 -16.30
C LEU A 79 6.82 5.21 -16.76
N ASP A 80 7.11 5.62 -18.00
CA ASP A 80 6.61 6.87 -18.57
C ASP A 80 5.09 6.86 -18.71
N ASN A 81 4.50 5.70 -19.02
CA ASN A 81 3.05 5.56 -19.10
C ASN A 81 2.40 5.71 -17.72
N LEU A 82 3.01 5.15 -16.67
CA LEU A 82 2.53 5.33 -15.30
C LEU A 82 2.62 6.79 -14.87
N ILE A 83 3.76 7.45 -15.11
CA ILE A 83 3.95 8.88 -14.82
C ILE A 83 2.89 9.72 -15.53
N HIS A 84 2.71 9.50 -16.83
CA HIS A 84 1.70 10.20 -17.62
C HIS A 84 0.28 9.97 -17.07
N MET A 85 -0.05 8.74 -16.69
CA MET A 85 -1.34 8.42 -16.09
C MET A 85 -1.54 9.13 -14.74
N VAL A 86 -0.53 9.17 -13.87
CA VAL A 86 -0.62 9.88 -12.59
C VAL A 86 -0.85 11.37 -12.82
N LEU A 87 -0.07 12.01 -13.69
CA LEU A 87 -0.20 13.44 -13.97
C LEU A 87 -1.51 13.80 -14.67
N LYS A 88 -2.03 12.91 -15.52
CA LYS A 88 -3.27 13.16 -16.26
C LYS A 88 -4.53 12.83 -15.46
N CYS A 89 -4.51 11.72 -14.72
CA CYS A 89 -5.71 11.14 -14.12
C CYS A 89 -5.78 11.32 -12.61
N VAL A 90 -4.66 11.47 -11.91
CA VAL A 90 -4.63 11.60 -10.44
C VAL A 90 -4.45 13.06 -10.02
N LYS A 91 -3.47 13.77 -10.59
CA LYS A 91 -3.17 15.18 -10.26
C LYS A 91 -4.41 16.08 -10.19
N PRO A 92 -5.37 16.06 -11.14
CA PRO A 92 -6.53 16.97 -11.09
C PRO A 92 -7.43 16.79 -9.87
N TRP A 93 -7.34 15.66 -9.18
CA TRP A 93 -8.15 15.32 -8.01
C TRP A 93 -7.37 15.36 -6.70
N MET A 94 -6.11 15.79 -6.77
CA MET A 94 -5.18 15.76 -5.65
C MET A 94 -4.79 17.19 -5.25
N SER A 95 -4.77 17.46 -3.95
CA SER A 95 -4.13 18.66 -3.40
C SER A 95 -2.66 18.37 -3.11
N ASP A 96 -1.83 19.41 -3.14
CA ASP A 96 -0.39 19.25 -2.99
C ASP A 96 0.05 18.85 -1.57
N ASP A 97 -0.82 18.91 -0.57
CA ASP A 97 -0.56 18.48 0.82
C ASP A 97 -1.08 17.08 1.14
N GLU A 98 -1.65 16.38 0.15
CA GLU A 98 -2.24 15.05 0.31
C GLU A 98 -1.27 13.91 0.00
N ILE A 99 -1.66 12.72 0.44
CA ILE A 99 -1.05 11.45 0.07
C ILE A 99 -2.16 10.52 -0.36
N LEU A 100 -2.10 10.05 -1.60
CA LEU A 100 -3.12 9.18 -2.17
C LEU A 100 -2.57 7.76 -2.35
N SER A 101 -3.34 6.77 -1.91
CA SER A 101 -3.09 5.37 -2.22
C SER A 101 -3.72 5.07 -3.59
N LEU A 102 -2.94 4.46 -4.48
CA LEU A 102 -3.36 4.09 -5.82
C LEU A 102 -3.34 2.56 -5.95
N GLN A 103 -4.47 2.02 -6.38
CA GLN A 103 -4.62 0.63 -6.77
C GLN A 103 -4.69 0.54 -8.30
N ILE A 104 -3.95 -0.40 -8.87
CA ILE A 104 -3.82 -0.55 -10.32
C ILE A 104 -4.19 -1.99 -10.68
N ASP A 105 -5.40 -2.17 -11.20
CA ASP A 105 -5.86 -3.46 -11.71
C ASP A 105 -5.59 -3.51 -13.24
N VAL A 106 -4.75 -4.47 -13.66
CA VAL A 106 -4.37 -4.65 -15.07
C VAL A 106 -5.02 -5.93 -15.60
N GLU A 107 -5.88 -5.78 -16.60
CA GLU A 107 -6.50 -6.88 -17.34
C GLU A 107 -5.94 -6.94 -18.76
N LEU A 108 -5.46 -8.13 -19.17
CA LEU A 108 -4.92 -8.37 -20.50
C LEU A 108 -5.91 -9.21 -21.31
N THR A 109 -6.55 -8.58 -22.30
CA THR A 109 -7.41 -9.28 -23.24
C THR A 109 -6.61 -9.62 -24.49
N VAL A 110 -6.35 -10.91 -24.69
CA VAL A 110 -5.70 -11.43 -25.89
C VAL A 110 -6.75 -12.02 -26.80
N SER A 111 -6.99 -11.38 -27.95
CA SER A 111 -7.78 -11.94 -29.04
C SER A 111 -6.86 -12.47 -30.13
N ALA A 112 -6.83 -13.80 -30.29
CA ALA A 112 -6.23 -14.43 -31.44
C ALA A 112 -7.28 -14.50 -32.56
N THR A 113 -7.08 -13.74 -33.64
CA THR A 113 -7.82 -13.95 -34.89
C THR A 113 -7.05 -15.02 -35.67
N ASN A 114 -7.65 -16.21 -35.81
CA ASN A 114 -7.17 -17.27 -36.72
C ASN A 114 -7.31 -16.85 -38.18
#